data_AF-A0A7X3Y9I4-F1
#
_entry.id   AF-A0A7X3Y9I4-F1
#
_cell.length_a   1.000
_cell.length_b   1.000
_cell.length_c   1.000
_cell.angle_alpha   90.00
_cell.angle_beta   90.00
_cell.angle_gamma   90.00
#
_symmetry.space_group_name_H-M   'P 1'
#
loop_
_entity.id
_entity.type
_entity.pdbx_description
1 polymer ?
#
loop_
_entity_poly.entity_id
_entity_poly.type
_entity_poly.pdbx_seq_one_letter_code
_entity_poly.pdbx_strand_id
1 'polypeptide(L)'
;MRPAVLRALLLALALLPGAALPAGAQERPHLSADPEANRARALIEAGSHEAALAILRPLAAASAGRADRTDIRFLAGLAAMGAAERRAEESRDVLLDEAIAAFRAVLVESPGLVRVRLELARALYFKREDALARDHFERVLAGNRPPAVADNVRRFLEEMRARRRWSAHFGMALAS
;
A
#
# COMPACT_ATOMS: atom_id res chain seq x y z
N MET A 1 -33.11 -1.22 1.03
CA MET A 1 -32.34 -0.05 1.49
C MET A 1 -30.86 -0.43 1.45
N ARG A 2 -30.06 0.16 0.55
CA ARG A 2 -28.63 -0.18 0.37
C ARG A 2 -27.77 0.86 1.12
N PRO A 3 -26.86 0.46 2.03
CA PRO A 3 -25.99 1.42 2.68
C PRO A 3 -24.91 1.91 1.72
N ALA A 4 -24.65 3.22 1.81
CA ALA A 4 -23.75 3.99 0.98
C ALA A 4 -22.30 3.46 1.05
N VAL A 5 -21.68 3.34 -0.13
CA VAL A 5 -20.28 2.98 -0.30
C VAL A 5 -19.40 4.06 0.34
N LEU A 6 -18.56 3.61 1.27
CA LEU A 6 -17.58 4.40 2.00
C LEU A 6 -16.67 5.13 1.01
N ARG A 7 -16.74 6.47 1.02
CA ARG A 7 -15.89 7.36 0.23
C ARG A 7 -14.41 7.05 0.49
N ALA A 8 -13.65 6.83 -0.59
CA ALA A 8 -12.20 6.76 -0.56
C ALA A 8 -11.63 8.03 0.09
N LEU A 9 -10.99 7.86 1.24
CA LEU A 9 -10.26 8.92 1.91
C LEU A 9 -8.91 9.10 1.19
N LEU A 10 -8.91 9.85 0.10
CA LEU A 10 -7.69 10.46 -0.44
C LEU A 10 -7.22 11.50 0.56
N LEU A 11 -6.32 11.11 1.47
CA LEU A 11 -5.60 12.04 2.33
C LEU A 11 -4.53 12.75 1.49
N ALA A 12 -4.95 13.78 0.76
CA ALA A 12 -4.07 14.87 0.38
C ALA A 12 -3.73 15.66 1.66
N LEU A 13 -2.57 15.38 2.26
CA LEU A 13 -2.04 16.15 3.38
C LEU A 13 -1.08 17.22 2.84
N ALA A 14 -1.60 18.43 2.66
CA ALA A 14 -0.89 19.68 2.38
C ALA A 14 -1.81 20.77 2.97
N LEU A 15 -1.46 21.66 3.91
CA LEU A 15 -0.26 22.42 4.20
C LEU A 15 -0.31 22.83 5.69
N LEU A 16 0.80 22.69 6.42
CA LEU A 16 1.10 23.58 7.55
C LEU A 16 2.48 24.18 7.28
N PRO A 17 2.64 25.52 7.25
CA PRO A 17 3.95 26.14 7.20
C PRO A 17 4.55 26.09 8.62
N GLY A 18 5.77 25.58 8.75
CA GLY A 18 6.53 25.73 9.99
C GLY A 18 6.50 24.52 10.94
N ALA A 19 6.95 23.37 10.47
CA ALA A 19 7.68 22.44 11.33
C ALA A 19 8.72 21.75 10.45
N ALA A 20 10.00 22.05 10.68
CA ALA A 20 11.07 21.24 10.16
C ALA A 20 10.91 19.83 10.77
N LEU A 21 10.31 18.92 10.00
CA LEU A 21 10.25 17.51 10.35
C LEU A 21 11.69 17.01 10.51
N PRO A 22 12.01 16.21 11.53
CA PRO A 22 13.32 15.59 11.63
C PRO A 22 13.57 14.78 10.35
N ALA A 23 14.77 14.93 9.79
CA ALA A 23 15.19 14.50 8.46
C ALA A 23 15.08 12.98 8.16
N GLY A 24 14.46 12.19 9.05
CA GLY A 24 14.20 10.75 8.87
C GLY A 24 12.72 10.36 8.72
N ALA A 25 11.78 11.31 8.69
CA ALA A 25 10.34 11.00 8.66
C ALA A 25 9.72 10.85 7.25
N GLN A 26 10.48 11.18 6.20
CA GLN A 26 9.98 11.18 4.83
C GLN A 26 11.06 10.72 3.85
N GLU A 27 11.58 9.51 4.00
CA GLU A 27 12.28 8.83 2.91
C GLU A 27 11.25 8.50 1.82
N ARG A 28 10.89 9.53 1.02
CA ARG A 28 10.28 9.33 -0.28
C ARG A 28 11.30 8.49 -1.07
N PRO A 29 10.88 7.40 -1.73
CA PRO A 29 11.72 6.80 -2.74
C PRO A 29 12.22 7.92 -3.66
N HIS A 30 13.52 7.93 -3.92
CA HIS A 30 14.20 8.97 -4.69
C HIS A 30 13.39 9.25 -5.96
N LEU A 31 13.06 10.52 -6.22
CA LEU A 31 12.32 10.89 -7.42
C LEU A 31 13.08 10.36 -8.65
N SER A 32 12.46 9.45 -9.40
CA SER A 32 13.04 8.95 -10.64
C SER A 32 13.30 10.10 -11.62
N ALA A 33 14.48 10.08 -12.24
CA ALA A 33 14.82 10.98 -13.34
C ALA A 33 14.16 10.55 -14.67
N ASP A 34 13.52 9.37 -14.70
CA ASP A 34 12.84 8.84 -15.87
C ASP A 34 11.53 9.62 -16.15
N PRO A 35 11.39 10.26 -17.33
CA PRO A 35 10.16 10.97 -17.70
C PRO A 35 8.91 10.09 -17.67
N GLU A 36 9.00 8.80 -17.99
CA GLU A 36 7.86 7.87 -17.96
C GLU A 36 7.44 7.55 -16.52
N ALA A 37 8.40 7.36 -15.61
CA ALA A 37 8.10 7.18 -14.18
C ALA A 37 7.40 8.42 -13.60
N ASN A 38 7.85 9.62 -13.98
CA ASN A 38 7.23 10.88 -13.57
C ASN A 38 5.83 11.05 -14.13
N ARG A 39 5.61 10.68 -15.41
CA ARG A 39 4.27 10.65 -16.00
C ARG A 39 3.35 9.67 -15.27
N ALA A 40 3.84 8.47 -14.94
CA ALA A 40 3.06 7.50 -14.20
C ALA A 40 2.70 7.97 -12.79
N ARG A 41 3.61 8.68 -12.11
CA ARG A 41 3.34 9.33 -10.82
C ARG A 41 2.20 10.33 -10.92
N ALA A 42 2.22 11.23 -11.91
CA ALA A 42 1.14 12.18 -12.14
C ALA A 42 -0.20 11.48 -12.41
N LEU A 43 -0.19 10.35 -13.14
CA LEU A 43 -1.39 9.54 -13.36
C LEU A 43 -1.92 8.91 -12.06
N ILE A 44 -1.05 8.42 -11.17
CA ILE A 44 -1.45 7.92 -9.84
C ILE A 44 -2.11 9.04 -9.02
N GLU A 45 -1.49 10.23 -8.99
CA GLU A 45 -2.03 11.40 -8.28
C GLU A 45 -3.39 11.83 -8.85
N ALA A 46 -3.60 11.68 -10.15
CA ALA A 46 -4.87 11.90 -10.83
C ALA A 46 -5.87 10.72 -10.68
N GLY A 47 -5.55 9.68 -9.92
CA GLY A 47 -6.39 8.48 -9.74
C GLY A 47 -6.50 7.57 -10.98
N SER A 48 -5.71 7.84 -12.01
CA SER A 48 -5.64 7.12 -13.29
C SER A 48 -4.72 5.88 -13.20
N HIS A 49 -4.99 5.03 -12.22
CA HIS A 49 -4.12 3.93 -11.83
C HIS A 49 -3.85 2.91 -12.93
N GLU A 50 -4.86 2.55 -13.74
CA GLU A 50 -4.70 1.61 -14.86
C GLU A 50 -3.75 2.14 -15.93
N ALA A 51 -3.87 3.43 -16.26
CA ALA A 51 -3.00 4.10 -17.21
C ALA A 51 -1.56 4.20 -16.66
N ALA A 52 -1.41 4.50 -15.36
CA ALA A 52 -0.11 4.49 -14.70
C ALA A 52 0.52 3.08 -14.75
N LEU A 53 -0.28 2.04 -14.46
CA LEU A 53 0.19 0.66 -14.42
C LEU A 53 0.61 0.15 -15.80
N ALA A 54 -0.09 0.56 -16.86
CA ALA A 54 0.29 0.27 -18.24
C ALA A 54 1.67 0.82 -18.61
N ILE A 55 2.07 1.98 -18.06
CA ILE A 55 3.42 2.54 -18.22
C ILE A 55 4.43 1.80 -17.32
N LEU A 56 4.07 1.57 -16.06
CA LEU A 56 4.99 1.07 -15.05
C LEU A 56 5.37 -0.40 -15.22
N ARG A 57 4.50 -1.25 -15.79
CA ARG A 57 4.80 -2.68 -16.01
C ARG A 57 6.02 -2.92 -16.90
N PRO A 58 6.07 -2.43 -18.16
CA PRO A 58 7.26 -2.58 -18.99
C PRO A 58 8.46 -1.86 -18.38
N LEU A 59 8.25 -0.71 -17.74
CA LEU A 59 9.31 0.07 -17.12
C LEU A 59 9.98 -0.65 -15.94
N ALA A 60 9.19 -1.33 -15.10
CA ALA A 60 9.66 -2.13 -14.00
C ALA A 60 10.42 -3.37 -14.49
N ALA A 61 9.95 -4.03 -15.55
CA ALA A 61 10.65 -5.15 -16.17
C ALA A 61 12.02 -4.73 -16.75
N ALA A 62 12.09 -3.55 -17.38
CA ALA A 62 13.32 -3.00 -17.95
C ALA A 62 14.25 -2.32 -16.93
N SER A 63 13.83 -2.17 -15.66
CA SER A 63 14.56 -1.39 -14.67
C SER A 63 15.76 -2.09 -14.01
N ALA A 64 16.13 -3.29 -14.46
CA ALA A 64 17.26 -4.02 -13.90
C ALA A 64 18.56 -3.21 -13.97
N GLY A 65 19.29 -3.09 -12.86
CA GLY A 65 20.55 -2.34 -12.78
C GLY A 65 20.38 -0.81 -12.74
N ARG A 66 19.16 -0.26 -12.85
CA ARG A 66 18.93 1.18 -12.77
C ARG A 66 18.93 1.68 -11.33
N ALA A 67 19.41 2.91 -11.14
CA ALA A 67 19.45 3.56 -9.82
C ALA A 67 18.05 3.87 -9.25
N ASP A 68 17.06 4.10 -10.12
CA ASP A 68 15.69 4.47 -9.76
C ASP A 68 14.73 3.27 -9.69
N ARG A 69 15.24 2.05 -9.88
CA ARG A 69 14.47 0.79 -9.89
C ARG A 69 13.54 0.64 -8.70
N THR A 70 13.99 1.05 -7.52
CA THR A 70 13.21 0.98 -6.27
C THR A 70 11.99 1.91 -6.33
N ASP A 71 12.12 3.13 -6.87
CA ASP A 71 11.01 4.08 -7.04
C ASP A 71 9.99 3.55 -8.06
N ILE A 72 10.46 3.05 -9.20
CA ILE A 72 9.58 2.48 -10.24
C ILE A 72 8.76 1.31 -9.70
N ARG A 73 9.36 0.39 -8.94
CA ARG A 73 8.62 -0.71 -8.32
C ARG A 73 7.64 -0.24 -7.26
N PHE A 74 8.04 0.75 -6.46
CA PHE A 74 7.11 1.34 -5.50
C PHE A 74 5.90 1.97 -6.19
N LEU A 75 6.12 2.74 -7.26
CA LEU A 75 5.05 3.31 -8.08
C LEU A 75 4.17 2.22 -8.71
N ALA A 76 4.77 1.15 -9.23
CA ALA A 76 4.03 0.02 -9.80
C ALA A 76 3.09 -0.60 -8.76
N GLY A 77 3.57 -0.81 -7.53
CA GLY A 77 2.73 -1.32 -6.44
C GLY A 77 1.59 -0.38 -6.06
N LEU A 78 1.83 0.94 -6.03
CA LEU A 78 0.78 1.94 -5.78
C LEU A 78 -0.27 1.96 -6.89
N ALA A 79 0.15 1.91 -8.16
CA ALA A 79 -0.76 1.86 -9.30
C ALA A 79 -1.59 0.58 -9.30
N ALA A 80 -0.97 -0.58 -8.99
CA ALA A 80 -1.68 -1.85 -8.88
C ALA A 80 -2.75 -1.83 -7.77
N MET A 81 -2.41 -1.30 -6.59
CA MET A 81 -3.37 -1.09 -5.49
C MET A 81 -4.56 -0.22 -5.91
N GLY A 82 -4.29 0.93 -6.53
CA GLY A 82 -5.35 1.84 -6.95
C GLY A 82 -6.21 1.32 -8.11
N ALA A 83 -5.66 0.45 -8.96
CA ALA A 83 -6.41 -0.26 -9.99
C ALA A 83 -7.33 -1.33 -9.37
N ALA A 84 -6.85 -2.03 -8.34
CA ALA A 84 -7.57 -3.08 -7.63
C ALA A 84 -8.87 -2.56 -6.96
N GLU A 85 -8.87 -1.32 -6.47
CA GLU A 85 -10.02 -0.72 -5.76
C GLU A 85 -11.32 -0.65 -6.59
N ARG A 86 -11.23 -0.67 -7.94
CA ARG A 86 -12.38 -0.52 -8.85
C ARG A 86 -12.72 -1.80 -9.63
N ARG A 87 -12.06 -2.90 -9.33
CA ARG A 87 -12.19 -4.16 -10.09
C ARG A 87 -13.07 -5.18 -9.38
N ALA A 88 -13.62 -6.09 -10.17
CA ALA A 88 -14.24 -7.32 -9.68
C ALA A 88 -13.20 -8.17 -8.92
N GLU A 89 -13.66 -9.07 -8.06
CA GLU A 89 -12.83 -9.81 -7.11
C GLU A 89 -11.69 -10.59 -7.79
N GLU A 90 -11.97 -11.30 -8.88
CA GLU A 90 -10.95 -12.09 -9.59
C GLU A 90 -9.84 -11.21 -10.18
N SER A 91 -10.21 -10.07 -10.75
CA SER A 91 -9.22 -9.11 -11.29
C SER A 91 -8.50 -8.35 -10.17
N ARG A 92 -9.18 -8.15 -9.04
CA ARG A 92 -8.63 -7.46 -7.87
C ARG A 92 -7.49 -8.28 -7.26
N ASP A 93 -7.66 -9.60 -7.12
CA ASP A 93 -6.64 -10.47 -6.51
C ASP A 93 -5.34 -10.47 -7.31
N VAL A 94 -5.42 -10.54 -8.64
CA VAL A 94 -4.24 -10.45 -9.52
C VAL A 94 -3.49 -9.12 -9.32
N LEU A 95 -4.22 -8.02 -9.19
CA LEU A 95 -3.62 -6.69 -8.96
C LEU A 95 -3.03 -6.56 -7.54
N LEU A 96 -3.66 -7.17 -6.54
CA LEU A 96 -3.13 -7.22 -5.17
C LEU A 96 -1.84 -8.06 -5.12
N ASP A 97 -1.77 -9.17 -5.86
CA ASP A 97 -0.55 -9.97 -5.99
C ASP A 97 0.59 -9.18 -6.64
N GLU A 98 0.30 -8.44 -7.70
CA GLU A 98 1.27 -7.56 -8.36
C GLU A 98 1.79 -6.49 -7.38
N ALA A 99 0.90 -5.87 -6.60
CA ALA A 99 1.29 -4.90 -5.59
C ALA A 99 2.18 -5.50 -4.50
N ILE A 100 1.79 -6.67 -3.96
CA ILE A 100 2.54 -7.39 -2.93
C ILE A 100 3.95 -7.73 -3.44
N ALA A 101 4.07 -8.26 -4.66
CA ALA A 101 5.35 -8.60 -5.27
C ALA A 101 6.25 -7.36 -5.42
N ALA A 102 5.69 -6.25 -5.91
CA ALA A 102 6.42 -5.01 -6.09
C ALA A 102 6.94 -4.43 -4.76
N PHE A 103 6.10 -4.36 -3.72
CA PHE A 103 6.51 -3.86 -2.41
C PHE A 103 7.50 -4.78 -1.70
N ARG A 104 7.33 -6.11 -1.82
CA ARG A 104 8.32 -7.08 -1.30
C ARG A 104 9.67 -6.88 -1.95
N ALA A 105 9.73 -6.73 -3.27
CA ALA A 105 10.99 -6.49 -3.98
C ALA A 105 11.70 -5.23 -3.48
N VAL A 106 10.95 -4.14 -3.23
CA VAL A 106 11.51 -2.91 -2.64
C VAL A 106 12.06 -3.14 -1.24
N LEU A 107 11.34 -3.86 -0.37
CA LEU A 107 11.78 -4.12 1.01
C LEU A 107 12.93 -5.12 1.11
N VAL A 108 13.13 -5.98 0.12
CA VAL A 108 14.34 -6.83 0.01
C VAL A 108 15.57 -5.95 -0.20
N GLU A 109 15.47 -4.93 -1.05
CA GLU A 109 16.58 -4.02 -1.34
C GLU A 109 16.77 -2.96 -0.25
N SER A 110 15.69 -2.52 0.38
CA SER A 110 15.69 -1.41 1.34
C SER A 110 14.71 -1.69 2.49
N PRO A 111 15.12 -2.50 3.48
CA PRO A 111 14.23 -2.97 4.55
C PRO A 111 13.77 -1.85 5.51
N GLY A 112 14.48 -0.72 5.56
CA GLY A 112 14.16 0.42 6.42
C GLY A 112 12.93 1.23 6.00
N LEU A 113 12.41 1.03 4.79
CA LEU A 113 11.37 1.89 4.22
C LEU A 113 9.99 1.65 4.86
N VAL A 114 9.69 2.39 5.93
CA VAL A 114 8.44 2.31 6.70
C VAL A 114 7.21 2.53 5.81
N ARG A 115 7.27 3.48 4.87
CA ARG A 115 6.15 3.74 3.96
C ARG A 115 5.83 2.52 3.09
N VAL A 116 6.84 1.88 2.50
CA VAL A 116 6.66 0.69 1.67
C VAL A 116 6.10 -0.47 2.49
N ARG A 117 6.59 -0.62 3.74
CA ARG A 117 6.06 -1.61 4.69
C ARG A 117 4.58 -1.42 4.99
N LEU A 118 4.14 -0.17 5.15
CA LEU A 118 2.73 0.16 5.35
C LEU A 118 1.89 -0.23 4.12
N GLU A 119 2.36 0.08 2.91
CA GLU A 119 1.62 -0.28 1.69
C GLU A 119 1.57 -1.80 1.47
N LEU A 120 2.65 -2.53 1.78
CA LEU A 120 2.64 -3.99 1.78
C LEU A 120 1.60 -4.55 2.75
N ALA A 121 1.54 -4.02 3.97
CA ALA A 121 0.55 -4.44 4.96
C ALA A 121 -0.88 -4.19 4.48
N ARG A 122 -1.14 -3.06 3.82
CA ARG A 122 -2.45 -2.75 3.20
C ARG A 122 -2.80 -3.71 2.08
N ALA A 123 -1.86 -4.03 1.19
CA ALA A 123 -2.10 -4.97 0.10
C ALA A 123 -2.47 -6.37 0.62
N LEU A 124 -1.71 -6.87 1.60
CA LEU A 124 -1.97 -8.14 2.28
C LEU A 124 -3.33 -8.14 3.00
N TYR A 125 -3.68 -7.03 3.66
CA TYR A 125 -4.97 -6.86 4.32
C TYR A 125 -6.13 -6.97 3.33
N PHE A 126 -6.03 -6.30 2.17
CA PHE A 126 -7.07 -6.37 1.14
C PHE A 126 -7.16 -7.75 0.50
N LYS A 127 -6.05 -8.48 0.44
CA LYS A 127 -5.99 -9.88 0.01
C LYS A 127 -6.41 -10.89 1.09
N ARG A 128 -6.87 -10.40 2.25
CA ARG A 128 -7.31 -11.22 3.39
C ARG A 128 -6.21 -12.10 4.01
N GLU A 129 -4.95 -11.80 3.74
CA GLU A 129 -3.78 -12.44 4.35
C GLU A 129 -3.49 -11.84 5.74
N ASP A 130 -4.46 -11.97 6.66
CA ASP A 130 -4.50 -11.21 7.92
C ASP A 130 -3.33 -11.50 8.88
N ALA A 131 -2.74 -12.70 8.83
CA ALA A 131 -1.56 -13.00 9.65
C ALA A 131 -0.36 -12.16 9.18
N LEU A 132 -0.06 -12.20 7.88
CA LEU A 132 1.06 -11.47 7.29
C LEU A 132 0.86 -9.95 7.37
N ALA A 133 -0.35 -9.47 7.07
CA ALA A 133 -0.67 -8.05 7.19
C ALA A 133 -0.43 -7.53 8.62
N ARG A 134 -0.80 -8.31 9.66
CA ARG A 134 -0.59 -7.95 11.06
C ARG A 134 0.88 -7.77 11.37
N ASP A 135 1.71 -8.74 11.00
CA ASP A 135 3.15 -8.70 11.27
C ASP A 135 3.80 -7.44 10.67
N HIS A 136 3.40 -7.05 9.45
CA HIS A 136 3.91 -5.84 8.82
C HIS A 136 3.38 -4.56 9.48
N PHE A 137 2.10 -4.51 9.86
CA PHE A 137 1.53 -3.37 10.59
C PHE A 137 2.18 -3.17 11.97
N GLU A 138 2.43 -4.24 12.72
CA GLU A 138 3.11 -4.18 14.01
C GLU A 138 4.55 -3.65 13.86
N ARG A 139 5.27 -4.08 12.82
CA ARG A 139 6.60 -3.52 12.50
C ARG A 139 6.53 -2.04 12.11
N VAL A 140 5.47 -1.58 11.44
CA VAL A 140 5.25 -0.14 11.21
C VAL A 140 5.07 0.57 12.55
N LEU A 141 4.31 0.00 13.49
CA LEU A 141 4.11 0.57 14.82
C LEU A 141 5.38 0.57 15.69
N ALA A 142 6.31 -0.36 15.46
CA ALA A 142 7.60 -0.38 16.15
C ALA A 142 8.56 0.71 15.64
N GLY A 143 8.35 1.22 14.42
CA GLY A 143 9.18 2.26 13.82
C GLY A 143 8.77 3.70 14.20
N ASN A 144 9.58 4.65 13.75
CA ASN A 144 9.22 6.07 13.81
C ASN A 144 8.12 6.37 12.78
N ARG A 145 6.98 6.91 13.22
CA ARG A 145 5.89 7.31 12.32
C ARG A 145 5.11 8.51 12.88
N PRO A 146 4.43 9.28 12.00
CA PRO A 146 3.47 10.28 12.44
C PRO A 146 2.30 9.65 13.24
N PRO A 147 1.73 10.37 14.23
CA PRO A 147 0.59 9.88 15.02
C PRO A 147 -0.60 9.42 14.16
N ALA A 148 -0.95 10.20 13.12
CA ALA A 148 -2.04 9.86 12.21
C ALA A 148 -1.83 8.52 11.48
N VAL A 149 -0.57 8.16 11.17
CA VAL A 149 -0.24 6.85 10.58
C VAL A 149 -0.46 5.75 11.61
N ALA A 150 -0.06 5.97 12.87
CA ALA A 150 -0.27 4.99 13.94
C ALA A 150 -1.77 4.71 14.16
N ASP A 151 -2.62 5.74 14.17
CA ASP A 151 -4.07 5.58 14.35
C ASP A 151 -4.71 4.80 13.20
N ASN A 152 -4.29 5.08 11.96
CA ASN A 152 -4.75 4.32 10.80
C ASN A 152 -4.33 2.84 10.88
N VAL A 153 -3.10 2.56 11.31
CA VAL A 153 -2.63 1.18 11.49
C VAL A 153 -3.41 0.44 12.60
N ARG A 154 -3.71 1.11 13.72
CA ARG A 154 -4.51 0.52 14.80
C ARG A 154 -5.91 0.14 14.32
N ARG A 155 -6.55 0.96 13.48
CA ARG A 155 -7.86 0.65 12.89
C ARG A 155 -7.82 -0.64 12.06
N PHE A 156 -6.82 -0.82 11.21
CA PHE A 156 -6.65 -2.07 10.44
C PHE A 156 -6.50 -3.28 11.38
N LEU A 157 -5.66 -3.17 12.42
CA LEU A 157 -5.45 -4.25 13.39
C LEU A 157 -6.75 -4.62 14.15
N GLU A 158 -7.57 -3.63 14.50
CA GLU A 158 -8.87 -3.83 15.14
C GLU A 158 -9.87 -4.54 14.22
N GLU A 159 -9.96 -4.14 12.96
CA GLU A 159 -10.81 -4.79 11.96
C GLU A 159 -10.42 -6.26 11.75
N MET A 160 -9.12 -6.55 11.67
CA MET A 160 -8.60 -7.91 11.56
C MET A 160 -8.93 -8.75 12.81
N ARG A 161 -8.81 -8.16 14.00
CA ARG A 161 -9.20 -8.81 15.25
C ARG A 161 -10.70 -9.12 15.26
N ALA A 162 -11.53 -8.19 14.80
CA ALA A 162 -12.97 -8.40 14.70
C ALA A 162 -13.33 -9.57 13.79
N ARG A 163 -12.75 -9.64 12.58
CA ARG A 163 -12.95 -10.76 11.64
C ARG A 163 -12.63 -12.11 12.29
N ARG A 164 -11.49 -12.22 12.96
CA ARG A 164 -11.06 -13.47 13.62
C ARG A 164 -12.05 -13.91 14.71
N ARG A 165 -12.58 -12.98 15.52
CA ARG A 165 -13.57 -13.31 16.56
C ARG A 165 -14.86 -13.83 15.96
N TRP A 166 -15.35 -13.19 14.90
CA TRP A 166 -16.56 -13.65 14.20
C TRP A 166 -16.38 -15.07 13.66
N SER A 167 -15.27 -15.35 12.96
CA SER A 167 -14.97 -16.70 12.46
C SER A 167 -14.93 -17.76 13.57
N ALA A 168 -14.34 -17.43 14.73
CA ALA A 168 -14.30 -18.35 15.88
C ALA A 168 -15.69 -18.59 16.48
N HIS A 169 -16.53 -17.55 16.59
CA HIS A 169 -17.90 -17.69 17.11
C HIS A 169 -18.76 -18.60 16.22
N PHE A 170 -18.73 -18.40 14.91
CA PHE A 170 -19.46 -19.27 13.96
C PHE A 170 -18.94 -20.71 13.96
N GLY A 171 -17.62 -20.90 14.08
CA GLY A 171 -17.03 -22.24 14.19
C GLY A 171 -17.53 -23.02 15.42
N MET A 172 -17.70 -22.35 16.57
CA MET A 172 -18.25 -22.98 17.77
C MET A 172 -19.75 -23.31 17.65
N ALA A 173 -20.55 -22.42 17.04
CA ALA A 173 -21.99 -22.64 16.87
C ALA A 173 -22.35 -23.78 15.91
N LEU A 174 -21.46 -24.11 14.96
CA LEU A 174 -21.66 -25.26 14.05
C LEU A 174 -21.15 -26.58 14.64
N ALA A 175 -20.41 -26.55 15.74
CA ALA A 175 -19.83 -27.72 16.41
C ALA A 175 -20.64 -28.20 17.63
N SER A 176 -21.74 -27.51 17.97
CA SER A 176 -22.70 -27.85 19.04
C SER A 176 -23.97 -28.46 18.48
#